data_AF-A0A965KQZ0-F1
#
_entry.id   AF-A0A965KQZ0-F1
#
_cell.length_a   1.000
_cell.length_b   1.000
_cell.length_c   1.000
_cell.angle_alpha   90.00
_cell.angle_beta   90.00
_cell.angle_gamma   90.00
#
_symmetry.space_group_name_H-M   'P 1'
#
loop_
_entity.id
_entity.type
_entity.pdbx_description
1 polymer ?
#
loop_
_entity_poly.entity_id
_entity_poly.type
_entity_poly.pdbx_seq_one_letter_code
_entity_poly.pdbx_strand_id
1 'polypeptide(L)'
;MAILANQKVLTLDYWKPANKIQPGDYLFDQNGKPVRVKLVQQYFSEDCYEVMLNDYLTISGDKRLEFLVENFKYRLRAITYKGYHPFRRPLKPMNVEKLLDGDLKDETNCKIYSIPTTKPIELPHQTLPVPPFVFGFWFINRKPSKFFTTTPSTQEEVERQLKDFGYKVKIRKTIHNGWRQFTISPSIESQLAPDVPTKIPANYLLADKEQRIELLRGILFAKPRQYSPRRDLFRFSTTHYGTALAIQGLVESLGGKTNLAFTEKNSTYTLAFKTRLKLVPNQVSKPIKIHQARRYIEKITKIQPQTCVHIETDGPDNSYLVGEGFISCR
;
A
#
# COMPACT_ATOMS: atom_id res chain seq x y z
N MET A 1 -12.02 -10.28 19.73
CA MET A 1 -11.29 -9.36 18.84
C MET A 1 -11.42 -9.94 17.46
N ALA A 2 -12.34 -9.40 16.66
CA ALA A 2 -12.68 -10.05 15.39
C ALA A 2 -12.94 -9.02 14.30
N ILE A 3 -12.48 -9.33 13.10
CA ILE A 3 -12.77 -8.60 11.87
C ILE A 3 -13.98 -9.22 11.17
N LEU A 4 -14.63 -8.48 10.27
CA LEU A 4 -15.71 -9.08 9.48
C LEU A 4 -15.20 -10.23 8.60
N ALA A 5 -16.06 -11.22 8.36
CA ALA A 5 -15.78 -12.39 7.53
C ALA A 5 -15.30 -12.06 6.10
N ASN A 6 -15.76 -10.94 5.53
CA ASN A 6 -15.40 -10.48 4.18
C ASN A 6 -14.18 -9.56 4.16
N GLN A 7 -13.65 -9.15 5.33
CA GLN A 7 -12.48 -8.28 5.41
C GLN A 7 -11.29 -8.99 4.77
N LYS A 8 -10.59 -8.31 3.86
CA LYS A 8 -9.44 -8.88 3.17
C LYS A 8 -8.22 -8.91 4.09
N VAL A 9 -7.50 -10.02 4.08
CA VAL A 9 -6.25 -10.23 4.79
C VAL A 9 -5.21 -10.72 3.77
N LEU A 10 -4.01 -10.16 3.81
CA LEU A 10 -2.94 -10.57 2.90
C LEU A 10 -2.31 -11.86 3.42
N THR A 11 -2.20 -12.86 2.55
CA THR A 11 -1.49 -14.12 2.80
C THR A 11 -0.36 -14.33 1.78
N LEU A 12 0.46 -15.36 1.97
CA LEU A 12 1.56 -15.67 1.05
C LEU A 12 1.09 -16.09 -0.36
N ASP A 13 -0.17 -16.48 -0.51
CA ASP A 13 -0.83 -16.82 -1.77
C ASP A 13 -1.87 -15.76 -2.20
N TYR A 14 -1.69 -14.51 -1.73
CA TYR A 14 -2.46 -13.30 -2.07
C TYR A 14 -3.63 -12.98 -1.11
N TRP A 15 -4.51 -12.05 -1.50
CA TRP A 15 -5.61 -11.59 -0.66
C TRP A 15 -6.67 -12.68 -0.46
N LYS A 16 -6.99 -12.99 0.80
CA LYS A 16 -8.10 -13.85 1.19
C LYS A 16 -9.11 -13.08 2.05
N PRO A 17 -10.42 -13.35 1.93
CA PRO A 17 -11.37 -12.90 2.94
C PRO A 17 -11.10 -13.62 4.27
N ALA A 18 -11.37 -12.96 5.39
CA ALA A 18 -11.08 -13.46 6.74
C ALA A 18 -11.69 -14.85 7.00
N ASN A 19 -12.88 -15.15 6.47
CA ASN A 19 -13.55 -16.45 6.64
C ASN A 19 -12.89 -17.61 5.88
N LYS A 20 -11.88 -17.34 5.05
CA LYS A 20 -11.07 -18.35 4.35
C LYS A 20 -9.69 -18.54 4.96
N ILE A 21 -9.34 -17.77 5.99
CA ILE A 21 -8.09 -17.94 6.74
C ILE A 21 -8.18 -19.23 7.57
N GLN A 22 -7.09 -19.99 7.60
CA GLN A 22 -6.98 -21.25 8.31
C GLN A 22 -5.77 -21.25 9.26
N PRO A 23 -5.82 -22.01 10.37
CA PRO A 23 -4.63 -22.30 11.16
C PRO A 23 -3.49 -22.84 10.26
N GLY A 24 -2.30 -22.26 10.40
CA GLY A 24 -1.15 -22.56 9.54
C GLY A 24 -0.90 -21.56 8.42
N ASP A 25 -1.88 -20.73 8.04
CA ASP A 25 -1.65 -19.61 7.12
C ASP A 25 -0.64 -18.62 7.71
N TYR A 26 0.02 -17.86 6.84
CA TYR A 26 0.91 -16.76 7.23
C TYR A 26 0.25 -15.42 6.90
N LEU A 27 0.13 -14.57 7.92
CA LEU A 27 -0.27 -13.17 7.83
C LEU A 27 0.95 -12.27 8.11
N PHE A 28 0.73 -10.96 8.21
CA PHE A 28 1.79 -10.00 8.49
C PHE A 28 1.43 -9.15 9.71
N ASP A 29 2.36 -8.96 10.63
CA ASP A 29 2.19 -8.14 11.84
C ASP A 29 2.28 -6.63 11.53
N GLN A 30 2.10 -5.78 12.56
CA GLN A 30 2.23 -4.32 12.43
C GLN A 30 3.60 -3.83 11.92
N ASN A 31 4.64 -4.66 12.01
CA ASN A 31 5.99 -4.39 11.54
C ASN A 31 6.24 -4.96 10.14
N GLY A 32 5.23 -5.54 9.49
CA GLY A 32 5.34 -6.16 8.18
C GLY A 32 5.97 -7.56 8.21
N LYS A 33 6.19 -8.17 9.37
CA LYS A 33 6.82 -9.48 9.49
C LYS A 33 5.82 -10.62 9.36
N PRO A 34 6.18 -11.74 8.72
CA PRO A 34 5.30 -12.89 8.64
C PRO A 34 5.02 -13.48 10.04
N VAL A 35 3.75 -13.75 10.33
CA VAL A 35 3.27 -14.39 11.55
C VAL A 35 2.33 -15.53 11.20
N ARG A 36 2.43 -16.64 11.90
CA ARG A 36 1.64 -17.85 11.62
C ARG A 36 0.32 -17.80 12.39
N VAL A 37 -0.77 -18.13 11.71
CA VAL A 37 -2.10 -18.26 12.33
C VAL A 37 -2.13 -19.52 13.20
N LYS A 38 -2.47 -19.35 14.47
CA LYS A 38 -2.65 -20.44 15.44
C LYS A 38 -4.10 -20.91 15.53
N LEU A 39 -5.02 -19.95 15.53
CA LEU A 39 -6.43 -20.21 15.80
C LEU A 39 -7.29 -19.28 14.95
N VAL A 40 -8.38 -19.85 14.42
CA VAL A 40 -9.41 -19.13 13.69
C VAL A 40 -10.75 -19.57 14.26
N GLN A 41 -11.57 -18.61 14.67
CA GLN A 41 -12.94 -18.85 15.15
C GLN A 41 -13.90 -17.93 14.44
N GLN A 42 -14.96 -18.50 13.86
CA GLN A 42 -16.02 -17.74 13.21
C GLN A 42 -17.26 -17.73 14.09
N TYR A 43 -17.89 -16.58 14.26
CA TYR A 43 -19.13 -16.43 15.01
C TYR A 43 -19.96 -15.28 14.46
N PHE A 44 -21.25 -15.28 14.76
CA PHE A 44 -22.14 -14.18 14.44
C PHE A 44 -22.11 -13.12 15.55
N SER A 45 -21.97 -11.86 15.19
CA SER A 45 -21.97 -10.74 16.15
C SER A 45 -23.15 -9.80 15.89
N GLU A 46 -23.89 -9.49 16.96
CA GLU A 46 -24.96 -8.48 16.96
C GLU A 46 -24.42 -7.04 16.96
N ASP A 47 -23.20 -6.86 17.45
CA ASP A 47 -22.55 -5.56 17.59
C ASP A 47 -21.35 -5.46 16.66
N CYS A 48 -21.59 -4.97 15.45
CA CYS A 48 -20.57 -4.74 14.43
C CYS A 48 -20.38 -3.24 14.17
N TYR A 49 -19.13 -2.86 13.90
CA TYR A 49 -18.75 -1.47 13.67
C TYR A 49 -17.77 -1.35 12.51
N GLU A 50 -17.90 -0.27 11.76
CA GLU A 50 -16.90 0.20 10.80
C GLU A 50 -16.10 1.34 11.41
N VAL A 51 -14.78 1.19 11.44
CA VAL A 51 -13.82 2.22 11.84
C VAL A 51 -13.24 2.84 10.58
N MET A 52 -13.59 4.10 10.34
CA MET A 52 -13.07 4.88 9.23
C MET A 52 -11.87 5.71 9.67
N LEU A 53 -10.78 5.63 8.91
CA LEU A 53 -9.58 6.40 9.12
C LEU A 53 -9.60 7.72 8.34
N ASN A 54 -8.70 8.63 8.68
CA ASN A 54 -8.65 9.96 8.08
C ASN A 54 -8.19 10.01 6.61
N ASP A 55 -7.81 8.86 6.05
CA ASP A 55 -7.53 8.64 4.63
C ASP A 55 -8.65 7.84 3.93
N TYR A 56 -9.81 7.71 4.58
CA TYR A 56 -11.02 7.01 4.12
C TYR A 56 -10.88 5.49 3.98
N LEU A 57 -9.74 4.91 4.37
CA LEU A 57 -9.64 3.48 4.53
C LEU A 57 -10.47 3.05 5.73
N THR A 58 -11.13 1.91 5.60
CA THR A 58 -12.00 1.36 6.65
C THR A 58 -11.53 -0.03 7.06
N ILE A 59 -11.85 -0.34 8.31
CA ILE A 59 -11.74 -1.68 8.87
C ILE A 59 -13.00 -1.93 9.69
N SER A 60 -13.59 -3.10 9.51
CA SER A 60 -14.82 -3.45 10.20
C SER A 60 -14.65 -4.73 11.01
N GLY A 61 -15.39 -4.81 12.12
CA GLY A 61 -15.32 -5.94 13.04
C GLY A 61 -16.35 -5.83 14.16
N ASP A 62 -16.24 -6.72 15.14
CA ASP A 62 -17.10 -6.66 16.32
C ASP A 62 -16.67 -5.52 17.27
N LYS A 63 -17.46 -5.27 18.33
CA LYS A 63 -17.09 -4.27 19.36
C LYS A 63 -15.76 -4.55 20.07
N ARG A 64 -15.26 -5.79 19.98
CA ARG A 64 -13.98 -6.23 20.55
C ARG A 64 -12.83 -6.12 19.56
N LEU A 65 -13.05 -5.68 18.31
CA LEU A 65 -11.99 -5.34 17.35
C LEU A 65 -11.02 -4.38 18.02
N GLU A 66 -9.73 -4.68 17.97
CA GLU A 66 -8.73 -3.99 18.77
C GLU A 66 -7.59 -3.44 17.92
N PHE A 67 -7.09 -2.27 18.34
CA PHE A 67 -6.01 -1.55 17.68
C PHE A 67 -4.89 -1.22 18.67
N LEU A 68 -3.65 -1.25 18.19
CA LEU A 68 -2.52 -0.65 18.89
C LEU A 68 -2.49 0.85 18.59
N VAL A 69 -3.05 1.66 19.49
CA VAL A 69 -3.27 3.09 19.24
C VAL A 69 -2.22 4.00 19.89
N GLU A 70 -1.85 5.04 19.17
CA GLU A 70 -1.21 6.23 19.73
C GLU A 70 -2.31 7.21 20.18
N ASN A 71 -2.33 7.57 21.46
CA ASN A 71 -3.16 8.67 21.96
C ASN A 71 -2.35 9.96 22.13
N PHE A 72 -2.99 11.07 22.50
CA PHE A 72 -2.33 12.36 22.74
C PHE A 72 -1.13 12.24 23.70
N LYS A 73 -1.33 11.60 24.86
CA LYS A 73 -0.28 11.41 25.89
C LYS A 73 0.91 10.62 25.35
N TYR A 74 0.66 9.57 24.56
CA TYR A 74 1.71 8.76 23.93
C TYR A 74 2.50 9.61 22.93
N ARG A 75 1.81 10.36 22.06
CA ARG A 75 2.44 11.23 21.06
C ARG A 75 3.28 12.33 21.70
N LEU A 76 2.76 12.99 22.73
CA LEU A 76 3.49 14.03 23.47
C LEU A 76 4.78 13.45 24.04
N ARG A 77 4.70 12.30 24.73
CA ARG A 77 5.88 11.61 25.28
C ARG A 77 6.89 11.23 24.19
N ALA A 78 6.44 10.70 23.06
CA ALA A 78 7.32 10.34 21.95
C ALA A 78 8.06 11.56 21.36
N ILE A 79 7.45 12.75 21.39
CA ILE A 79 8.09 14.01 20.97
C ILE A 79 9.09 14.48 22.04
N THR A 80 8.68 14.50 23.31
CA THR A 80 9.51 14.98 24.44
C THR A 80 10.74 14.10 24.68
N TYR A 81 10.66 12.80 24.39
CA TYR A 81 11.80 11.87 24.52
C TYR A 81 12.88 12.04 23.44
N LYS A 82 12.80 13.06 22.59
CA LYS A 82 13.86 13.37 21.61
C LYS A 82 15.09 13.95 22.33
N GLY A 83 15.91 13.04 22.84
CA GLY A 83 17.22 13.32 23.42
C GLY A 83 17.75 12.09 24.17
N TYR A 84 18.92 11.60 23.76
CA TYR A 84 19.74 10.52 24.36
C TYR A 84 19.30 9.05 24.19
N HIS A 85 18.00 8.68 24.20
CA HIS A 85 17.58 7.27 24.03
C HIS A 85 16.35 7.07 23.13
N PRO A 86 16.24 5.93 22.41
CA PRO A 86 15.05 5.61 21.61
C PRO A 86 13.83 5.43 22.51
N PHE A 87 12.71 6.05 22.15
CA PHE A 87 11.42 5.86 22.82
C PHE A 87 10.93 4.41 22.59
N ARG A 88 10.82 3.62 23.67
CA ARG A 88 10.51 2.17 23.61
C ARG A 88 9.20 1.76 24.28
N ARG A 89 8.33 2.70 24.64
CA ARG A 89 7.06 2.33 25.29
C ARG A 89 6.15 1.62 24.29
N PRO A 90 5.60 0.43 24.61
CA PRO A 90 4.68 -0.25 23.73
C PRO A 90 3.38 0.55 23.57
N LEU A 91 2.75 0.40 22.42
CA LEU A 91 1.41 0.92 22.18
C LEU A 91 0.42 0.17 23.06
N LYS A 92 -0.63 0.89 23.49
CA LYS A 92 -1.69 0.27 24.28
C LYS A 92 -2.77 -0.27 23.33
N PRO A 93 -3.24 -1.50 23.55
CA PRO A 93 -4.43 -1.99 22.88
C PRO A 93 -5.66 -1.17 23.30
N MET A 94 -6.50 -0.82 22.33
CA MET A 94 -7.81 -0.21 22.53
C MET A 94 -8.82 -0.88 21.60
N ASN A 95 -9.89 -1.42 22.18
CA ASN A 95 -10.98 -2.00 21.41
C ASN A 95 -12.00 -0.93 21.00
N VAL A 96 -12.86 -1.27 20.03
CA VAL A 96 -13.91 -0.37 19.54
C VAL A 96 -14.85 0.08 20.66
N GLU A 97 -15.23 -0.80 21.58
CA GLU A 97 -16.06 -0.46 22.74
C GLU A 97 -15.47 0.71 23.57
N LYS A 98 -14.19 0.62 23.96
CA LYS A 98 -13.52 1.71 24.69
C LYS A 98 -13.32 2.97 23.86
N LEU A 99 -13.20 2.84 22.53
CA LEU A 99 -13.13 4.00 21.63
C LEU A 99 -14.46 4.71 21.50
N LEU A 100 -15.59 4.00 21.68
CA LEU A 100 -16.93 4.56 21.68
C LEU A 100 -17.26 5.26 23.01
N ASP A 101 -16.72 4.75 24.13
CA ASP A 101 -16.88 5.35 25.46
C ASP A 101 -16.15 6.70 25.62
N GLY A 102 -15.20 7.00 24.73
CA GLY A 102 -14.41 8.23 24.76
C GLY A 102 -14.57 9.07 23.50
N ASP A 103 -14.11 10.32 23.57
CA ASP A 103 -14.14 11.19 22.40
C ASP A 103 -13.07 10.79 21.38
N LEU A 104 -13.41 10.83 20.09
CA LEU A 104 -12.45 10.66 19.00
C LEU A 104 -11.69 11.96 18.70
N LYS A 105 -12.19 13.10 19.19
CA LYS A 105 -11.61 14.43 19.02
C LYS A 105 -11.59 15.17 20.35
N ASP A 106 -10.58 15.99 20.57
CA ASP A 106 -10.52 16.83 21.76
C ASP A 106 -11.36 18.11 21.60
N GLU A 107 -11.39 18.94 22.65
CA GLU A 107 -12.03 20.26 22.69
C GLU A 107 -11.59 21.22 21.57
N THR A 108 -10.42 20.98 20.96
CA THR A 108 -9.91 21.76 19.82
C THR A 108 -10.22 21.13 18.46
N ASN A 109 -11.09 20.11 18.43
CA ASN A 109 -11.44 19.33 17.24
C ASN A 109 -10.24 18.56 16.65
N CYS A 110 -9.18 18.31 17.43
CA CYS A 110 -8.03 17.51 17.02
C CYS A 110 -8.25 16.02 17.33
N LYS A 111 -7.89 15.15 16.38
CA LYS A 111 -8.11 13.69 16.51
C LYS A 111 -7.23 13.06 17.58
N ILE A 112 -7.83 12.29 18.47
CA ILE A 112 -7.18 11.75 19.66
C ILE A 112 -6.44 10.45 19.37
N TYR A 113 -7.01 9.54 18.60
CA TYR A 113 -6.45 8.21 18.37
C TYR A 113 -5.88 8.05 16.98
N SER A 114 -4.69 7.45 16.87
CA SER A 114 -4.08 7.09 15.60
C SER A 114 -3.45 5.71 15.61
N ILE A 115 -3.54 5.02 14.48
CA ILE A 115 -2.92 3.73 14.21
C ILE A 115 -1.63 4.00 13.41
N PRO A 116 -0.46 3.49 13.81
CA PRO A 116 0.75 3.60 13.01
C PRO A 116 0.58 2.97 11.62
N THR A 117 1.21 3.55 10.60
CA THR A 117 1.35 2.85 9.31
C THR A 117 2.33 1.70 9.45
N THR A 118 2.02 0.58 8.80
CA THR A 118 2.93 -0.57 8.74
C THR A 118 4.30 -0.18 8.17
N LYS A 119 5.33 -0.91 8.58
CA LYS A 119 6.61 -0.95 7.88
C LYS A 119 6.46 -1.73 6.56
N PRO A 120 7.45 -1.67 5.65
CA PRO A 120 7.43 -2.49 4.44
C PRO A 120 7.23 -3.96 4.80
N ILE A 121 6.30 -4.62 4.12
CA ILE A 121 5.98 -6.03 4.32
C ILE A 121 7.18 -6.87 3.88
N GLU A 122 7.56 -7.85 4.69
CA GLU A 122 8.65 -8.78 4.43
C GLU A 122 8.10 -9.98 3.64
N LEU A 123 8.34 -9.97 2.34
CA LEU A 123 7.94 -11.01 1.39
C LEU A 123 9.17 -11.68 0.78
N PRO A 124 9.09 -12.96 0.39
CA PRO A 124 10.21 -13.67 -0.23
C PRO A 124 10.50 -13.11 -1.63
N HIS A 125 11.76 -13.26 -2.07
CA HIS A 125 12.16 -12.97 -3.44
C HIS A 125 11.42 -13.89 -4.41
N GLN A 126 10.95 -13.35 -5.54
CA GLN A 126 10.18 -14.09 -6.53
C GLN A 126 10.95 -14.23 -7.84
N THR A 127 10.86 -15.38 -8.49
CA THR A 127 11.30 -15.51 -9.88
C THR A 127 10.21 -14.94 -10.78
N LEU A 128 10.48 -13.76 -11.37
CA LEU A 128 9.50 -13.03 -12.18
C LEU A 128 9.83 -13.19 -13.67
N PRO A 129 8.82 -13.37 -14.54
CA PRO A 129 9.04 -13.61 -15.97
C PRO A 129 9.63 -12.40 -16.69
N VAL A 130 9.34 -11.20 -16.18
CA VAL A 130 9.85 -9.92 -16.69
C VAL A 130 10.38 -9.11 -15.51
N PRO A 131 11.56 -8.46 -15.62
CA PRO A 131 12.09 -7.62 -14.55
C PRO A 131 11.07 -6.57 -14.06
N PRO A 132 10.93 -6.33 -12.74
CA PRO A 132 9.86 -5.50 -12.18
C PRO A 132 9.77 -4.09 -12.78
N PHE A 133 10.91 -3.40 -12.95
CA PHE A 133 10.94 -2.08 -13.58
C PHE A 133 10.38 -2.14 -15.01
N VAL A 134 10.85 -3.09 -15.80
CA VAL A 134 10.44 -3.27 -17.20
C VAL A 134 8.95 -3.60 -17.29
N PHE A 135 8.45 -4.49 -16.42
CA PHE A 135 7.04 -4.84 -16.34
C PHE A 135 6.17 -3.63 -15.96
N GLY A 136 6.54 -2.90 -14.90
CA GLY A 136 5.81 -1.72 -14.44
C GLY A 136 5.74 -0.63 -15.50
N PHE A 137 6.85 -0.38 -16.21
CA PHE A 137 6.90 0.56 -17.32
C PHE A 137 5.97 0.12 -18.46
N TRP A 138 6.11 -1.13 -18.90
CA TRP A 138 5.30 -1.69 -19.98
C TRP A 138 3.81 -1.68 -19.65
N PHE A 139 3.41 -2.14 -18.47
CA PHE A 139 2.02 -2.30 -18.08
C PHE A 139 1.25 -0.97 -18.16
N ILE A 140 1.89 0.14 -17.79
CA ILE A 140 1.29 1.48 -17.80
C ILE A 140 1.44 2.19 -19.15
N ASN A 141 2.50 1.87 -19.91
CA ASN A 141 2.82 2.51 -21.19
C ASN A 141 2.24 1.75 -22.40
N ARG A 142 1.73 0.53 -22.22
CA ARG A 142 1.20 -0.31 -23.31
C ARG A 142 0.05 0.36 -24.05
N LYS A 143 0.05 0.15 -25.37
CA LYS A 143 -0.96 0.64 -26.31
C LYS A 143 -1.20 -0.44 -27.38
N PRO A 144 -2.37 -0.48 -28.03
CA PRO A 144 -2.64 -1.41 -29.13
C PRO A 144 -1.59 -1.36 -30.26
N SER A 145 -0.99 -0.19 -30.50
CA SER A 145 0.05 0.00 -31.52
C SER A 145 1.41 -0.63 -31.17
N LYS A 146 1.60 -1.13 -29.95
CA LYS A 146 2.85 -1.70 -29.42
C LYS A 146 4.05 -0.74 -29.40
N PHE A 147 3.81 0.55 -29.65
CA PHE A 147 4.81 1.59 -29.49
C PHE A 147 4.80 2.14 -28.07
N PHE A 148 5.99 2.25 -27.49
CA PHE A 148 6.19 2.91 -26.21
C PHE A 148 6.56 4.36 -26.40
N THR A 149 6.28 5.17 -25.39
CA THR A 149 6.63 6.59 -25.36
C THR A 149 7.32 6.95 -24.06
N THR A 150 8.46 7.63 -24.15
CA THR A 150 9.17 8.23 -23.01
C THR A 150 9.23 9.75 -23.17
N THR A 151 9.34 10.42 -22.03
CA THR A 151 9.55 11.88 -21.97
C THR A 151 11.04 12.18 -21.90
N PRO A 152 11.49 13.39 -22.27
CA PRO A 152 12.90 13.77 -22.13
C PRO A 152 13.46 13.50 -20.73
N SER A 153 12.65 13.70 -19.69
CA SER A 153 13.04 13.50 -18.29
C SER A 153 13.14 12.03 -17.84
N THR A 154 12.59 11.08 -18.60
CA THR A 154 12.52 9.65 -18.22
C THR A 154 13.31 8.76 -19.19
N GLN A 155 13.59 9.27 -20.39
CA GLN A 155 14.15 8.51 -21.50
C GLN A 155 15.47 7.83 -21.17
N GLU A 156 16.44 8.54 -20.59
CA GLU A 156 17.77 7.98 -20.30
C GLU A 156 17.69 6.82 -19.32
N GLU A 157 16.95 6.97 -18.23
CA GLU A 157 16.74 5.90 -17.24
C GLU A 157 16.04 4.70 -17.86
N VAL A 158 14.97 4.92 -18.63
CA VAL A 158 14.21 3.82 -19.26
C VAL A 158 15.05 3.09 -20.30
N GLU A 159 15.79 3.81 -21.15
CA GLU A 159 16.70 3.20 -22.12
C GLU A 159 17.80 2.40 -21.44
N ARG A 160 18.37 2.90 -20.33
CA ARG A 160 19.38 2.18 -19.55
C ARG A 160 18.82 0.90 -18.93
N GLN A 161 17.71 1.00 -18.19
CA GLN A 161 17.05 -0.14 -17.57
C GLN A 161 16.68 -1.22 -18.59
N LEU A 162 16.12 -0.84 -19.73
CA LEU A 162 15.81 -1.80 -20.81
C LEU A 162 17.08 -2.50 -21.32
N LYS A 163 18.17 -1.77 -21.57
CA LYS A 163 19.44 -2.35 -22.03
C LYS A 163 20.08 -3.27 -20.98
N ASP A 164 20.07 -2.88 -19.71
CA ASP A 164 20.63 -3.66 -18.60
C ASP A 164 19.94 -5.03 -18.48
N PHE A 165 18.66 -5.11 -18.84
CA PHE A 165 17.90 -6.36 -18.90
C PHE A 165 17.86 -7.01 -20.29
N GLY A 166 18.74 -6.60 -21.21
CA GLY A 166 18.91 -7.24 -22.53
C GLY A 166 17.91 -6.83 -23.61
N TYR A 167 17.09 -5.80 -23.39
CA TYR A 167 16.15 -5.32 -24.40
C TYR A 167 16.82 -4.34 -25.37
N LYS A 168 16.69 -4.63 -26.67
CA LYS A 168 17.12 -3.73 -27.74
C LYS A 168 16.07 -2.66 -27.98
N VAL A 169 16.43 -1.39 -27.78
CA VAL A 169 15.55 -0.24 -28.02
C VAL A 169 15.77 0.31 -29.43
N LYS A 170 14.71 0.35 -30.25
CA LYS A 170 14.72 0.98 -31.58
C LYS A 170 13.83 2.22 -31.57
N ILE A 171 14.46 3.39 -31.62
CA ILE A 171 13.75 4.68 -31.75
C ILE A 171 13.10 4.73 -33.14
N ARG A 172 11.82 5.08 -33.17
CA ARG A 172 11.06 5.24 -34.42
C ARG A 172 11.05 6.69 -34.87
N LYS A 173 10.66 7.59 -33.96
CA LYS A 173 10.63 9.02 -34.20
C LYS A 173 10.61 9.78 -32.88
N THR A 174 11.07 11.02 -32.96
CA THR A 174 10.78 12.04 -31.94
C THR A 174 9.43 12.66 -32.28
N ILE A 175 8.54 12.72 -31.30
CA ILE A 175 7.21 13.35 -31.43
C ILE A 175 7.22 14.70 -30.68
N HIS A 176 6.04 15.32 -30.53
CA HIS A 176 5.92 16.64 -29.92
C HIS A 176 6.59 16.70 -28.53
N ASN A 177 7.10 17.89 -28.17
CA ASN A 177 7.77 18.14 -26.89
C ASN A 177 9.01 17.28 -26.61
N GLY A 178 9.67 16.76 -27.65
CA GLY A 178 10.90 15.95 -27.53
C GLY A 178 10.66 14.53 -27.00
N TRP A 179 9.42 14.07 -26.96
CA TRP A 179 9.12 12.70 -26.54
C TRP A 179 9.64 11.72 -27.58
N ARG A 180 10.11 10.55 -27.14
CA ARG A 180 10.56 9.50 -28.06
C ARG A 180 9.52 8.41 -28.16
N GLN A 181 9.17 8.04 -29.38
CA GLN A 181 8.43 6.83 -29.67
C GLN A 181 9.40 5.73 -30.09
N PHE A 182 9.29 4.54 -29.48
CA PHE A 182 10.20 3.43 -29.73
C PHE A 182 9.51 2.07 -29.64
N THR A 183 10.22 1.05 -30.11
CA THR A 183 9.90 -0.37 -29.94
C THR A 183 11.02 -1.08 -29.21
N ILE A 184 10.73 -2.21 -28.59
CA ILE A 184 11.71 -3.07 -27.92
C ILE A 184 11.72 -4.48 -28.53
N SER A 185 12.87 -5.15 -28.48
CA SER A 185 13.05 -6.55 -28.86
C SER A 185 13.94 -7.26 -27.83
N PRO A 186 13.57 -8.44 -27.32
CA PRO A 186 12.30 -9.16 -27.56
C PRO A 186 11.08 -8.39 -27.05
N SER A 187 9.87 -8.78 -27.48
CA SER A 187 8.65 -8.16 -26.95
C SER A 187 8.39 -8.66 -25.53
N ILE A 188 7.89 -7.79 -24.66
CA ILE A 188 7.52 -8.19 -23.28
C ILE A 188 6.34 -9.16 -23.31
N GLU A 189 5.39 -8.97 -24.23
CA GLU A 189 4.25 -9.88 -24.43
C GLU A 189 4.70 -11.32 -24.72
N SER A 190 5.77 -11.51 -25.50
CA SER A 190 6.27 -12.87 -25.81
C SER A 190 6.79 -13.62 -24.58
N GLN A 191 7.27 -12.89 -23.57
CA GLN A 191 7.74 -13.48 -22.30
C GLN A 191 6.60 -13.74 -21.31
N LEU A 192 5.43 -13.17 -21.57
CA LEU A 192 4.23 -13.32 -20.75
C LEU A 192 3.18 -14.23 -21.41
N ALA A 193 3.46 -14.71 -22.63
CA ALA A 193 2.56 -15.58 -23.37
C ALA A 193 2.49 -17.00 -22.76
N PRO A 194 1.34 -17.70 -22.87
CA PRO A 194 0.12 -17.30 -23.56
C PRO A 194 -0.75 -16.28 -22.79
N ASP A 195 -0.58 -16.18 -21.47
CA ASP A 195 -1.47 -15.42 -20.58
C ASP A 195 -0.96 -14.01 -20.28
N VAL A 196 -1.06 -13.12 -21.27
CA VAL A 196 -0.67 -11.72 -21.11
C VAL A 196 -1.59 -11.01 -20.10
N PRO A 197 -1.07 -10.51 -18.97
CA PRO A 197 -1.91 -10.07 -17.87
C PRO A 197 -2.57 -8.70 -18.14
N THR A 198 -3.87 -8.61 -17.85
CA THR A 198 -4.65 -7.36 -17.94
C THR A 198 -4.57 -6.51 -16.66
N LYS A 199 -4.22 -7.13 -15.52
CA LYS A 199 -3.99 -6.51 -14.20
C LYS A 199 -2.54 -6.73 -13.78
N ILE A 200 -2.06 -6.02 -12.75
CA ILE A 200 -0.76 -6.31 -12.14
C ILE A 200 -0.87 -7.70 -11.47
N PRO A 201 -0.06 -8.70 -11.87
CA PRO A 201 -0.19 -10.05 -11.34
C PRO A 201 0.23 -10.14 -9.86
N ALA A 202 -0.31 -11.15 -9.17
CA ALA A 202 -0.07 -11.35 -7.74
C ALA A 202 1.41 -11.59 -7.41
N ASN A 203 2.15 -12.34 -8.24
CA ASN A 203 3.58 -12.60 -8.02
C ASN A 203 4.43 -11.31 -7.99
N TYR A 204 4.06 -10.27 -8.74
CA TYR A 204 4.71 -8.95 -8.65
C TYR A 204 4.34 -8.19 -7.37
N LEU A 205 3.11 -8.34 -6.88
CA LEU A 205 2.63 -7.70 -5.65
C LEU A 205 3.07 -8.45 -4.37
N LEU A 206 3.39 -9.73 -4.49
CA LEU A 206 3.92 -10.61 -3.44
C LEU A 206 5.45 -10.80 -3.55
N ALA A 207 6.09 -10.00 -4.40
CA ALA A 207 7.54 -9.97 -4.55
C ALA A 207 8.22 -9.32 -3.33
N ASP A 208 9.51 -9.55 -3.18
CA ASP A 208 10.25 -8.93 -2.09
C ASP A 208 10.25 -7.39 -2.21
N LYS A 209 10.71 -6.74 -1.15
CA LYS A 209 10.72 -5.28 -1.02
C LYS A 209 11.40 -4.59 -2.20
N GLU A 210 12.57 -5.05 -2.64
CA GLU A 210 13.34 -4.39 -3.70
C GLU A 210 12.68 -4.61 -5.07
N GLN A 211 12.15 -5.81 -5.31
CA GLN A 211 11.36 -6.08 -6.53
C GLN A 211 10.12 -5.18 -6.63
N ARG A 212 9.40 -4.98 -5.52
CA ARG A 212 8.24 -4.06 -5.46
C ARG A 212 8.64 -2.59 -5.63
N ILE A 213 9.81 -2.18 -5.13
CA ILE A 213 10.36 -0.84 -5.39
C ILE A 213 10.60 -0.66 -6.88
N GLU A 214 11.26 -1.60 -7.54
CA GLU A 214 11.54 -1.51 -8.98
C GLU A 214 10.25 -1.54 -9.81
N LEU A 215 9.25 -2.33 -9.42
CA LEU A 215 7.92 -2.30 -10.03
C LEU A 215 7.30 -0.89 -9.96
N LEU A 216 7.29 -0.29 -8.76
CA LEU A 216 6.77 1.05 -8.55
C LEU A 216 7.55 2.10 -9.35
N ARG A 217 8.88 1.96 -9.44
CA ARG A 217 9.72 2.82 -10.30
C ARG A 217 9.29 2.72 -11.75
N GLY A 218 9.17 1.51 -12.30
CA GLY A 218 8.70 1.31 -13.68
C GLY A 218 7.37 2.02 -13.96
N ILE A 219 6.40 1.86 -13.05
CA ILE A 219 5.08 2.52 -13.11
C ILE A 219 5.21 4.04 -13.16
N LEU A 220 6.06 4.63 -12.31
CA LEU A 220 6.25 6.09 -12.25
C LEU A 220 6.98 6.63 -13.48
N PHE A 221 7.92 5.87 -14.06
CA PHE A 221 8.64 6.26 -15.26
C PHE A 221 7.81 6.14 -16.55
N ALA A 222 6.69 5.42 -16.51
CA ALA A 222 5.79 5.28 -17.66
C ALA A 222 5.00 6.55 -18.01
N LYS A 223 4.93 7.53 -17.11
CA LYS A 223 4.16 8.77 -17.30
C LYS A 223 5.00 10.01 -16.94
N PRO A 224 4.77 11.17 -17.59
CA PRO A 224 5.44 12.41 -17.22
C PRO A 224 5.03 12.92 -15.84
N ARG A 225 5.91 13.71 -15.20
CA ARG A 225 5.58 14.59 -14.05
C ARG A 225 4.94 13.87 -12.84
N GLN A 226 5.33 12.62 -12.58
CA GLN A 226 4.81 11.85 -11.45
C GLN A 226 5.42 12.25 -10.10
N TYR A 227 6.46 13.10 -10.09
CA TYR A 227 7.11 13.59 -8.86
C TYR A 227 7.23 15.12 -8.87
N SER A 228 6.92 15.75 -7.73
CA SER A 228 7.10 17.19 -7.50
C SER A 228 8.22 17.41 -6.47
N PRO A 229 9.41 17.89 -6.87
CA PRO A 229 10.52 18.18 -5.95
C PRO A 229 10.16 19.23 -4.89
N ARG A 230 9.40 20.27 -5.28
CA ARG A 230 8.96 21.34 -4.37
C ARG A 230 8.11 20.79 -3.21
N ARG A 231 7.21 19.85 -3.51
CA ARG A 231 6.30 19.27 -2.51
C ARG A 231 6.84 17.98 -1.89
N ASP A 232 7.91 17.40 -2.46
CA ASP A 232 8.39 16.04 -2.20
C ASP A 232 7.21 15.05 -2.20
N LEU A 233 6.47 15.04 -3.32
CA LEU A 233 5.18 14.35 -3.45
C LEU A 233 5.13 13.60 -4.78
N PHE A 234 4.78 12.31 -4.71
CA PHE A 234 4.45 11.50 -5.86
C PHE A 234 2.95 11.60 -6.17
N ARG A 235 2.62 11.58 -7.45
CA ARG A 235 1.25 11.52 -7.94
C ARG A 235 1.17 10.55 -9.10
N PHE A 236 0.18 9.67 -9.06
CA PHE A 236 -0.20 8.81 -10.17
C PHE A 236 -1.69 8.95 -10.47
N SER A 237 -2.06 9.08 -11.75
CA SER A 237 -3.44 9.28 -12.16
C SER A 237 -3.85 8.26 -13.22
N THR A 238 -5.04 7.67 -13.08
CA THR A 238 -5.62 6.71 -14.02
C THR A 238 -7.15 6.80 -14.00
N THR A 239 -7.80 6.41 -15.09
CA THR A 239 -9.26 6.24 -15.16
C THR A 239 -9.72 4.86 -14.68
N HIS A 240 -8.78 3.91 -14.53
CA HIS A 240 -9.09 2.55 -14.11
C HIS A 240 -8.93 2.37 -12.60
N TYR A 241 -10.06 2.29 -11.89
CA TYR A 241 -10.08 2.15 -10.43
C TYR A 241 -9.26 0.96 -9.92
N GLY A 242 -9.38 -0.21 -10.55
CA GLY A 242 -8.61 -1.40 -10.15
C GLY A 242 -7.09 -1.24 -10.28
N THR A 243 -6.62 -0.43 -11.24
CA THR A 243 -5.19 -0.09 -11.34
C THR A 243 -4.77 0.87 -10.22
N ALA A 244 -5.62 1.84 -9.89
CA ALA A 244 -5.37 2.75 -8.78
C ALA A 244 -5.25 2.00 -7.45
N LEU A 245 -6.16 1.05 -7.18
CA LEU A 245 -6.12 0.19 -5.98
C LEU A 245 -4.89 -0.71 -5.94
N ALA A 246 -4.51 -1.33 -7.06
CA ALA A 246 -3.31 -2.17 -7.10
C ALA A 246 -2.03 -1.37 -6.79
N ILE A 247 -1.93 -0.14 -7.31
CA ILE A 247 -0.79 0.75 -7.04
C ILE A 247 -0.85 1.30 -5.61
N GLN A 248 -2.05 1.58 -5.09
CA GLN A 248 -2.24 1.91 -3.67
C GLN A 248 -1.68 0.79 -2.80
N GLY A 249 -2.15 -0.44 -2.96
CA GLY A 249 -1.64 -1.60 -2.23
C GLY A 249 -0.13 -1.79 -2.40
N LEU A 250 0.42 -1.58 -3.60
CA LEU A 250 1.88 -1.63 -3.81
C LEU A 250 2.62 -0.59 -2.95
N VAL A 251 2.18 0.68 -2.96
CA VAL A 251 2.81 1.74 -2.18
C VAL A 251 2.69 1.48 -0.67
N GLU A 252 1.51 1.03 -0.22
CA GLU A 252 1.25 0.79 1.19
C GLU A 252 1.96 -0.46 1.72
N SER A 253 2.13 -1.48 0.88
CA SER A 253 2.96 -2.65 1.19
C SER A 253 4.44 -2.29 1.36
N LEU A 254 4.88 -1.15 0.82
CA LEU A 254 6.22 -0.57 1.00
C LEU A 254 6.29 0.40 2.19
N GLY A 255 5.29 0.41 3.06
CA GLY A 255 5.20 1.26 4.25
C GLY A 255 4.86 2.72 3.94
N GLY A 256 4.36 3.01 2.74
CA GLY A 256 3.87 4.34 2.38
C GLY A 256 2.43 4.57 2.86
N LYS A 257 2.08 5.82 3.19
CA LYS A 257 0.69 6.24 3.30
C LYS A 257 0.24 6.88 2.00
N THR A 258 -0.92 6.46 1.48
CA THR A 258 -1.48 7.06 0.27
C THR A 258 -2.73 7.90 0.57
N ASN A 259 -3.09 8.74 -0.39
CA ASN A 259 -4.38 9.39 -0.48
C ASN A 259 -4.91 9.17 -1.90
N LEU A 260 -6.10 8.57 -2.01
CA LEU A 260 -6.77 8.33 -3.28
C LEU A 260 -7.95 9.29 -3.41
N ALA A 261 -7.92 10.16 -4.41
CA ALA A 261 -8.99 11.09 -4.71
C ALA A 261 -9.61 10.80 -6.07
N PHE A 262 -10.93 10.89 -6.18
CA PHE A 262 -11.65 10.83 -7.45
C PHE A 262 -11.99 12.25 -7.94
N THR A 263 -11.86 12.49 -9.24
CA THR A 263 -12.24 13.75 -9.88
C THR A 263 -13.26 13.46 -10.97
N GLU A 264 -14.51 13.86 -10.75
CA GLU A 264 -15.65 13.59 -11.65
C GLU A 264 -15.44 14.12 -13.06
N LYS A 265 -14.96 15.38 -13.19
CA LYS A 265 -14.79 16.07 -14.48
C LYS A 265 -14.11 15.23 -15.57
N ASN A 266 -13.11 14.43 -15.18
CA ASN A 266 -12.34 13.59 -16.09
C ASN A 266 -12.42 12.10 -15.73
N SER A 267 -13.33 11.72 -14.81
CA SER A 267 -13.42 10.36 -14.24
C SER A 267 -12.06 9.77 -13.86
N THR A 268 -11.21 10.58 -13.22
CA THR A 268 -9.82 10.23 -12.93
C THR A 268 -9.62 9.98 -11.44
N TYR A 269 -9.01 8.85 -11.12
CA TYR A 269 -8.47 8.53 -9.81
C TYR A 269 -7.05 9.03 -9.71
N THR A 270 -6.74 9.79 -8.68
CA THR A 270 -5.41 10.33 -8.42
C THR A 270 -4.91 9.84 -7.08
N LEU A 271 -3.88 8.99 -7.12
CA LEU A 271 -3.13 8.53 -5.96
C LEU A 271 -2.01 9.52 -5.67
N ALA A 272 -1.89 9.96 -4.42
CA ALA A 272 -0.78 10.80 -3.97
C ALA A 272 -0.11 10.20 -2.73
N PHE A 273 1.21 10.22 -2.68
CA PHE A 273 1.97 9.67 -1.56
C PHE A 273 3.35 10.30 -1.41
N LYS A 274 3.95 10.10 -0.24
CA LYS A 274 5.33 10.49 0.06
C LYS A 274 6.10 9.28 0.55
N THR A 275 7.38 9.22 0.22
CA THR A 275 8.24 8.13 0.66
C THR A 275 9.70 8.59 0.74
N ARG A 276 10.49 7.86 1.54
CA ARG A 276 11.95 7.98 1.58
C ARG A 276 12.63 6.96 0.67
N LEU A 277 11.88 5.99 0.14
CA LEU A 277 12.39 5.07 -0.86
C LEU A 277 12.78 5.89 -2.08
N LYS A 278 14.00 5.71 -2.58
CA LYS A 278 14.51 6.45 -3.73
C LYS A 278 13.86 5.91 -5.00
N LEU A 279 12.78 6.55 -5.44
CA LEU A 279 12.02 6.14 -6.62
C LEU A 279 12.42 6.91 -7.88
N VAL A 280 12.97 8.11 -7.74
CA VAL A 280 13.47 8.92 -8.86
C VAL A 280 14.83 9.56 -8.52
N PRO A 281 15.72 9.81 -9.51
CA PRO A 281 17.05 10.36 -9.26
C PRO A 281 17.06 11.70 -8.51
N ASN A 282 16.13 12.60 -8.83
CA ASN A 282 16.05 13.96 -8.29
C ASN A 282 15.18 14.08 -7.02
N GLN A 283 14.98 12.97 -6.31
CA GLN A 283 14.16 12.95 -5.09
C GLN A 283 14.88 13.59 -3.91
N VAL A 284 14.24 14.58 -3.27
CA VAL A 284 14.80 15.30 -2.12
C VAL A 284 14.87 14.41 -0.87
N SER A 285 13.89 13.53 -0.68
CA SER A 285 13.83 12.55 0.42
C SER A 285 13.83 13.18 1.82
N LYS A 286 12.99 14.19 2.05
CA LYS A 286 12.88 14.84 3.37
C LYS A 286 12.42 13.83 4.43
N PRO A 287 12.77 14.01 5.72
CA PRO A 287 12.20 13.20 6.79
C PRO A 287 10.68 13.21 6.72
N ILE A 288 10.07 12.02 6.71
CA ILE A 288 8.61 11.89 6.71
C ILE A 288 8.09 12.53 7.99
N LYS A 289 7.15 13.46 7.85
CA LYS A 289 6.53 14.10 9.01
C LYS A 289 5.79 13.04 9.81
N ILE A 290 5.89 13.08 11.13
CA ILE A 290 5.33 12.06 12.03
C ILE A 290 3.84 11.77 11.73
N HIS A 291 3.03 12.79 11.38
CA HIS A 291 1.61 12.60 11.05
C HIS A 291 1.35 11.80 9.74
N GLN A 292 2.36 11.64 8.89
CA GLN A 292 2.28 10.83 7.67
C GLN A 292 2.62 9.35 7.93
N ALA A 293 3.18 9.03 9.11
CA ALA A 293 3.47 7.68 9.56
C ALA A 293 2.33 7.10 10.44
N ARG A 294 1.13 7.68 10.36
CA ARG A 294 -0.03 7.29 11.16
C ARG A 294 -1.34 7.60 10.44
N ARG A 295 -2.40 6.89 10.82
CA ARG A 295 -3.78 7.07 10.38
C ARG A 295 -4.64 7.40 11.58
N TYR A 296 -5.31 8.53 11.56
CA TYR A 296 -6.18 8.91 12.66
C TYR A 296 -7.53 8.24 12.51
N ILE A 297 -8.10 7.78 13.61
CA ILE A 297 -9.49 7.32 13.64
C ILE A 297 -10.38 8.54 13.44
N GLU A 298 -11.16 8.55 12.36
CA GLU A 298 -12.05 9.65 12.00
C GLU A 298 -13.43 9.46 12.62
N LYS A 299 -13.98 8.26 12.43
CA LYS A 299 -15.37 7.94 12.73
C LYS A 299 -15.50 6.45 13.03
N ILE A 300 -16.38 6.13 13.95
CA ILE A 300 -16.83 4.76 14.20
C ILE A 300 -18.34 4.74 13.96
N THR A 301 -18.81 3.82 13.12
CA THR A 301 -20.23 3.72 12.76
C THR A 301 -20.72 2.31 13.05
N LYS A 302 -21.85 2.18 13.76
CA LYS A 302 -22.50 0.86 13.93
C LYS A 302 -23.02 0.41 12.57
N ILE A 303 -22.74 -0.84 12.22
CA ILE A 303 -23.19 -1.47 10.97
C ILE A 303 -24.07 -2.69 11.30
N GLN A 304 -24.63 -3.31 10.27
CA GLN A 304 -25.51 -4.46 10.46
C GLN A 304 -24.78 -5.65 11.12
N PRO A 305 -25.48 -6.41 11.99
CA PRO A 305 -25.01 -7.69 12.51
C PRO A 305 -24.57 -8.62 11.39
N GLN A 306 -23.44 -9.28 11.57
CA GLN A 306 -22.91 -10.20 10.57
C GLN A 306 -21.81 -11.10 11.15
N THR A 307 -21.35 -12.07 10.35
CA THR A 307 -20.28 -12.99 10.73
C THR A 307 -18.94 -12.26 10.88
N CYS A 308 -18.29 -12.48 12.03
CA CYS A 308 -16.95 -12.03 12.33
C CYS A 308 -16.01 -13.23 12.48
N VAL A 309 -14.71 -12.98 12.31
CA VAL A 309 -13.64 -13.96 12.39
C VAL A 309 -12.60 -13.45 13.38
N HIS A 310 -12.45 -14.20 14.46
CA HIS A 310 -11.35 -14.03 15.40
C HIS A 310 -10.15 -14.82 14.90
N ILE A 311 -8.98 -14.15 14.88
CA ILE A 311 -7.71 -14.72 14.43
C ILE A 311 -6.69 -14.52 15.54
N GLU A 312 -6.00 -15.59 15.93
CA GLU A 312 -4.81 -15.52 16.77
C GLU A 312 -3.58 -15.95 15.97
N THR A 313 -2.48 -15.23 16.18
CA THR A 313 -1.19 -15.47 15.54
C THR A 313 -0.13 -15.84 16.58
N ASP A 314 1.02 -16.31 16.11
CA ASP A 314 2.21 -16.50 16.93
C ASP A 314 3.02 -15.23 17.20
N GLY A 315 2.57 -14.09 16.65
CA GLY A 315 3.22 -12.79 16.82
C GLY A 315 3.21 -12.30 18.27
N PRO A 316 4.23 -11.52 18.69
CA PRO A 316 4.41 -11.08 20.08
C PRO A 316 3.26 -10.22 20.61
N ASP A 317 2.53 -9.54 19.72
CA ASP A 317 1.43 -8.65 20.03
C ASP A 317 0.12 -9.09 19.36
N ASN A 318 0.02 -10.33 18.88
CA ASN A 318 -1.12 -10.87 18.14
C ASN A 318 -1.65 -9.98 17.00
N SER A 319 -0.85 -9.02 16.50
CA SER A 319 -1.31 -8.10 15.49
C SER A 319 -1.22 -8.71 14.10
N TYR A 320 -2.13 -8.30 13.23
CA TYR A 320 -2.10 -8.62 11.82
C TYR A 320 -2.65 -7.45 10.98
N LEU A 321 -2.28 -7.42 9.70
CA LEU A 321 -2.64 -6.37 8.75
C LEU A 321 -3.87 -6.75 7.91
N VAL A 322 -4.79 -5.81 7.72
CA VAL A 322 -6.00 -6.01 6.92
C VAL A 322 -6.23 -4.90 5.90
N GLY A 323 -6.93 -5.26 4.83
CA GLY A 323 -7.30 -4.40 3.70
C GLY A 323 -6.09 -3.92 2.89
N GLU A 324 -6.36 -3.30 1.75
CA GLU A 324 -5.36 -2.66 0.88
C GLU A 324 -4.57 -1.56 1.63
N GLY A 325 -5.14 -1.09 2.74
CA GLY A 325 -4.60 -0.16 3.71
C GLY A 325 -3.40 -0.64 4.54
N PHE A 326 -3.24 -1.96 4.63
CA PHE A 326 -2.41 -2.61 5.65
C PHE A 326 -2.62 -2.00 7.02
N ILE A 327 -3.89 -1.96 7.44
CA ILE A 327 -4.28 -1.44 8.75
C ILE A 327 -3.99 -2.53 9.78
N SER A 328 -3.18 -2.21 10.78
CA SER A 328 -2.92 -3.14 11.88
C SER A 328 -4.11 -3.20 12.82
N CYS A 329 -4.54 -4.42 13.13
CA CYS A 329 -5.53 -4.75 14.15
C CYS A 329 -5.12 -6.05 14.87
N ARG A 330 -5.90 -6.44 15.86
CA ARG A 330 -5.85 -7.76 16.49
C ARG A 330 -7.25 -8.23 16.83
#